data_AF-A0A963ETW4-F1
#
_entry.id   AF-A0A963ETW4-F1
#
_cell.length_a   1.000
_cell.length_b   1.000
_cell.length_c   1.000
_cell.angle_alpha   90.00
_cell.angle_beta   90.00
_cell.angle_gamma   90.00
#
_symmetry.space_group_name_H-M   'P 1'
#
loop_
_entity.id
_entity.type
_entity.pdbx_description
1 polymer ?
#
loop_
_entity_poly.entity_id
_entity_poly.type
_entity_poly.pdbx_seq_one_letter_code
_entity_poly.pdbx_strand_id
1 'polypeptide(L)'
;MLRVMKAFFPAVIIAYVLASALVTQSVLASVISFGLPVDPLVRLQTTLHDLVGMATSYLPLILVAFLLGLPVAAALARALPARRVLLFSLAGFAAIVALHLIMHALLGVYGIAAARTLPGLLGQGLAGAVGGFCYHRLSRGNIATRPVPIT
;
A
#
# COMPACT_ATOMS: atom_id res chain seq x y z
N MET A 1 4.75 -7.85 -20.60
CA MET A 1 4.33 -8.43 -19.29
C MET A 1 5.41 -8.29 -18.21
N LEU A 2 6.66 -8.67 -18.46
CA LEU A 2 7.75 -8.61 -17.47
C LEU A 2 7.95 -7.23 -16.80
N ARG A 3 7.85 -6.13 -17.54
CA ARG A 3 7.96 -4.75 -17.00
C ARG A 3 6.85 -4.41 -16.00
N VAL A 4 5.63 -4.88 -16.25
CA VAL A 4 4.48 -4.65 -15.36
C VAL A 4 4.69 -5.41 -14.06
N MET A 5 5.11 -6.68 -14.15
CA MET A 5 5.41 -7.50 -12.98
C MET A 5 6.55 -6.91 -12.14
N LYS A 6 7.63 -6.44 -12.78
CA LYS A 6 8.77 -5.77 -12.12
C LYS A 6 8.38 -4.48 -11.40
N ALA A 7 7.29 -3.82 -11.80
CA ALA A 7 6.76 -2.65 -11.10
C ALA A 7 5.72 -3.03 -10.04
N PHE A 8 4.93 -4.07 -10.30
CA PHE A 8 3.80 -4.50 -9.47
C PHE A 8 4.25 -5.05 -8.12
N PHE A 9 5.14 -6.06 -8.11
CA PHE A 9 5.54 -6.69 -6.85
C PHE A 9 6.24 -5.73 -5.88
N PRO A 10 7.21 -4.89 -6.31
CA PRO A 10 7.80 -3.90 -5.41
C PRO A 10 6.78 -2.88 -4.88
N ALA A 11 5.81 -2.46 -5.70
CA ALA A 11 4.76 -1.54 -5.27
C ALA A 11 3.87 -2.15 -4.17
N VAL A 12 3.47 -3.41 -4.34
CA VAL A 12 2.71 -4.18 -3.34
C VAL A 12 3.52 -4.36 -2.06
N ILE A 13 4.80 -4.72 -2.17
CA ILE A 13 5.70 -4.90 -1.02
C ILE A 13 5.87 -3.58 -0.25
N ILE A 14 6.08 -2.46 -0.93
CA ILE A 14 6.20 -1.14 -0.28
C ILE A 14 4.91 -0.77 0.45
N ALA A 15 3.75 -0.95 -0.21
CA ALA A 15 2.46 -0.70 0.43
C ALA A 15 2.28 -1.58 1.67
N TYR A 16 2.60 -2.88 1.57
CA TYR A 16 2.54 -3.82 2.68
C TYR A 16 3.43 -3.43 3.85
N VAL A 17 4.70 -3.10 3.59
CA VAL A 17 5.65 -2.73 4.64
C VAL A 17 5.17 -1.49 5.39
N LEU A 18 4.73 -0.45 4.67
CA LEU A 18 4.21 0.77 5.28
C LEU A 18 2.92 0.52 6.05
N ALA A 19 1.99 -0.23 5.45
CA ALA A 19 0.71 -0.57 6.05
C ALA A 19 0.91 -1.36 7.36
N SER A 20 1.71 -2.43 7.33
CA SER A 20 2.02 -3.26 8.49
C SER A 20 2.74 -2.48 9.58
N ALA A 21 3.72 -1.64 9.24
CA ALA A 21 4.38 -0.79 10.22
C ALA A 21 3.39 0.16 10.90
N LEU A 22 2.47 0.77 10.16
CA LEU A 22 1.41 1.61 10.74
C LEU A 22 0.47 0.80 11.66
N VAL A 23 0.18 -0.47 11.33
CA VAL A 23 -0.56 -1.36 12.22
C VAL A 23 0.18 -1.52 13.54
N THR A 24 1.44 -1.97 13.50
CA THR A 24 2.24 -2.17 14.71
C THR A 24 2.35 -0.89 15.53
N GLN A 25 2.64 0.25 14.91
CA GLN A 25 2.75 1.52 15.62
C GLN A 25 1.43 1.97 16.26
N SER A 26 0.27 1.69 15.64
CA SER A 26 -1.04 1.98 16.23
C SER A 26 -1.33 1.12 17.47
N VAL A 27 -0.93 -0.16 17.43
CA VAL A 27 -1.09 -1.09 18.56
C VAL A 27 -0.16 -0.68 19.70
N LEU A 28 1.12 -0.40 19.42
CA LEU A 28 2.08 0.06 20.43
C LEU A 28 1.69 1.41 21.05
N ALA A 29 1.14 2.33 20.26
CA ALA A 29 0.60 3.59 20.80
C ALA A 29 -0.55 3.34 21.79
N SER A 30 -1.39 2.35 21.51
CA SER A 30 -2.47 1.94 22.44
C SER A 30 -1.90 1.33 23.72
N VAL A 31 -0.86 0.49 23.62
CA VAL A 31 -0.14 -0.06 24.80
C VAL A 31 0.44 1.06 25.66
N ILE A 32 1.11 2.04 25.05
CA ILE A 32 1.68 3.20 25.74
C ILE A 32 0.58 4.00 26.44
N SER A 33 -0.61 4.13 25.83
CA SER A 33 -1.75 4.85 26.44
C SER A 33 -2.27 4.21 27.74
N PHE A 34 -1.98 2.93 27.99
CA PHE A 34 -2.28 2.24 29.24
C PHE A 34 -1.19 2.41 30.31
N GLY A 35 -0.21 3.29 30.10
CA GLY A 35 0.87 3.55 31.06
C GLY A 35 2.01 2.54 31.00
N LEU A 36 2.05 1.67 29.99
CA LEU A 36 3.12 0.71 29.78
C LEU A 36 4.20 1.32 28.87
N PRO A 37 5.40 1.67 29.40
CA PRO A 37 6.46 2.21 28.56
C PRO A 37 6.93 1.15 27.55
N VAL A 38 7.15 1.57 26.30
CA VAL A 38 7.70 0.71 25.25
C VAL A 38 9.01 1.30 24.77
N ASP A 39 10.09 0.56 25.01
CA ASP A 39 11.44 0.93 24.59
C ASP A 39 11.56 1.01 23.05
N PRO A 40 12.31 1.98 22.47
CA PRO A 40 12.47 2.10 21.03
C PRO A 40 13.00 0.84 20.32
N LEU A 41 13.90 0.07 20.96
CA LEU A 41 14.40 -1.19 20.42
C LEU A 41 13.27 -2.23 20.35
N VAL A 42 12.45 -2.31 21.39
CA VAL A 42 11.25 -3.16 21.40
C VAL A 42 10.30 -2.74 20.27
N ARG A 43 10.06 -1.44 20.06
CA ARG A 43 9.21 -0.95 18.94
C ARG A 43 9.72 -1.42 17.58
N LEU A 44 11.03 -1.36 17.35
CA LEU A 44 11.65 -1.82 16.12
C LEU A 44 11.52 -3.33 15.97
N GLN A 45 11.84 -4.09 17.01
CA GLN A 45 11.76 -5.55 17.02
C GLN A 45 10.33 -6.05 16.77
N THR A 46 9.33 -5.46 17.42
CA THR A 46 7.91 -5.79 17.19
C THR A 46 7.50 -5.46 15.75
N THR A 47 7.96 -4.33 15.20
CA THR A 47 7.64 -3.97 13.80
C THR A 47 8.22 -4.99 12.81
N LEU A 48 9.47 -5.40 13.01
CA LEU A 48 10.11 -6.42 12.16
C LEU A 48 9.43 -7.79 12.31
N HIS A 49 9.03 -8.15 13.53
CA HIS A 49 8.31 -9.39 13.80
C HIS A 49 6.94 -9.40 13.10
N ASP A 50 6.16 -8.34 13.25
CA ASP A 50 4.85 -8.21 12.62
C ASP A 50 4.93 -8.20 11.09
N LEU A 51 5.98 -7.62 10.51
CA LEU A 51 6.22 -7.68 9.06
C LEU A 51 6.35 -9.12 8.53
N VAL A 52 6.84 -10.05 9.33
CA VAL A 52 6.89 -11.47 8.97
C VAL A 52 5.56 -12.14 9.34
N GLY A 53 5.03 -11.87 10.53
CA GLY A 53 3.80 -12.47 11.04
C GLY A 53 2.55 -12.15 10.23
N MET A 54 2.46 -10.97 9.63
CA MET A 54 1.33 -10.55 8.79
C MET A 54 1.49 -10.90 7.31
N ALA A 55 2.62 -11.47 6.90
CA ALA A 55 2.91 -11.66 5.48
C ALA A 55 1.97 -12.69 4.83
N THR A 56 1.49 -13.69 5.58
CA THR A 56 0.60 -14.72 5.05
C THR A 56 -0.86 -14.28 4.97
N SER A 57 -1.27 -13.31 5.80
CA SER A 57 -2.66 -12.86 5.88
C SER A 57 -2.90 -11.53 5.15
N TYR A 58 -2.00 -10.55 5.30
CA TYR A 58 -2.24 -9.19 4.85
C TYR A 58 -1.64 -8.90 3.47
N LEU A 59 -0.44 -9.42 3.16
CA LEU A 59 0.18 -9.23 1.86
C LEU A 59 -0.67 -9.76 0.69
N PRO A 60 -1.31 -10.95 0.75
CA PRO A 60 -2.17 -11.42 -0.33
C PRO A 60 -3.39 -10.51 -0.56
N LEU A 61 -3.95 -9.94 0.51
CA LEU A 61 -5.08 -9.02 0.42
C LEU A 61 -4.69 -7.72 -0.29
N ILE A 62 -3.54 -7.15 0.06
CA ILE A 62 -2.97 -5.96 -0.62
C ILE A 62 -2.67 -6.29 -2.09
N LEU A 63 -2.12 -7.46 -2.36
CA LEU A 63 -1.84 -7.93 -3.72
C LEU A 63 -3.12 -7.94 -4.56
N VAL A 64 -4.20 -8.55 -4.06
CA VAL A 64 -5.50 -8.58 -4.76
C VAL A 64 -6.08 -7.17 -4.91
N ALA A 65 -6.04 -6.35 -3.87
CA ALA A 65 -6.53 -4.97 -3.93
C ALA A 65 -5.80 -4.17 -5.03
N PHE A 66 -4.47 -4.30 -5.13
CA PHE A 66 -3.68 -3.64 -6.17
C PHE A 66 -3.92 -4.24 -7.55
N LEU A 67 -4.12 -5.56 -7.65
CA LEU A 67 -4.44 -6.25 -8.89
C LEU A 67 -5.76 -5.73 -9.49
N LEU A 68 -6.71 -5.34 -8.65
CA LEU A 68 -7.98 -4.75 -9.08
C LEU A 68 -7.89 -3.23 -9.31
N GLY A 69 -7.21 -2.49 -8.44
CA GLY A 69 -7.16 -1.02 -8.49
C GLY A 69 -6.25 -0.44 -9.58
N LEU A 70 -5.06 -1.01 -9.79
CA LEU A 70 -4.08 -0.45 -10.74
C LEU A 70 -4.54 -0.53 -12.21
N PRO A 71 -5.23 -1.58 -12.68
CA PRO A 71 -5.81 -1.59 -14.02
C PRO A 71 -6.83 -0.47 -14.27
N VAL A 72 -7.64 -0.12 -13.25
CA VAL A 72 -8.58 1.01 -13.34
C VAL A 72 -7.82 2.31 -13.57
N ALA A 73 -6.76 2.58 -12.80
CA ALA A 73 -5.88 3.73 -13.04
C ALA A 73 -5.24 3.68 -14.43
N ALA A 74 -4.81 2.51 -14.90
CA ALA A 74 -4.21 2.35 -16.22
C ALA A 74 -5.21 2.65 -17.37
N ALA A 75 -6.49 2.30 -17.19
CA ALA A 75 -7.55 2.64 -18.13
C ALA A 75 -7.82 4.15 -18.15
N LEU A 76 -8.02 4.77 -16.98
CA LEU A 76 -8.23 6.22 -16.84
C LEU A 76 -7.04 7.04 -17.36
N ALA A 77 -5.83 6.53 -17.18
CA ALA A 77 -4.58 7.13 -17.66
C ALA A 77 -4.48 7.22 -19.19
N ARG A 78 -5.33 6.51 -19.94
CA ARG A 78 -5.43 6.64 -21.41
C ARG A 78 -6.16 7.93 -21.79
N ALA A 79 -7.19 8.31 -21.03
CA ALA A 79 -7.95 9.54 -21.24
C ALA A 79 -7.28 10.78 -20.61
N LEU A 80 -6.55 10.61 -19.49
CA LEU A 80 -5.94 11.70 -18.73
C LEU A 80 -4.42 11.48 -18.53
N PRO A 81 -3.61 11.48 -19.62
CA PRO A 81 -2.19 11.12 -19.55
C PRO A 81 -1.34 12.10 -18.72
N ALA A 82 -1.76 13.36 -18.58
CA ALA A 82 -1.09 14.34 -17.74
C ALA A 82 -1.24 14.03 -16.23
N ARG A 83 -2.30 13.30 -15.82
CA ARG A 83 -2.64 13.06 -14.41
C ARG A 83 -2.25 11.67 -13.92
N ARG A 84 -1.40 10.94 -14.66
CA ARG A 84 -1.08 9.53 -14.37
C ARG A 84 -0.57 9.29 -12.96
N VAL A 85 0.34 10.14 -12.47
CA VAL A 85 0.87 10.02 -11.10
C VAL A 85 -0.28 10.03 -10.10
N LEU A 86 -1.14 11.04 -10.19
CA LEU A 86 -2.32 11.19 -9.33
C LEU A 86 -3.27 10.00 -9.45
N LEU A 87 -3.56 9.53 -10.67
CA LEU A 87 -4.44 8.39 -10.89
C LEU A 87 -3.94 7.10 -10.23
N PHE A 88 -2.64 6.80 -10.38
CA PHE A 88 -2.06 5.60 -9.77
C PHE A 88 -1.98 5.70 -8.25
N SER A 89 -1.63 6.87 -7.70
CA SER A 89 -1.65 7.11 -6.26
C SER A 89 -3.06 7.01 -5.67
N LEU A 90 -4.05 7.64 -6.30
CA LEU A 90 -5.44 7.57 -5.86
C LEU A 90 -6.03 6.17 -5.98
N ALA A 91 -5.65 5.40 -7.01
CA ALA A 91 -6.08 4.01 -7.12
C ALA A 91 -5.47 3.13 -6.02
N GLY A 92 -4.18 3.32 -5.69
CA GLY A 92 -3.56 2.63 -4.56
C GLY A 92 -4.24 2.99 -3.23
N PHE A 93 -4.54 4.28 -3.01
CA PHE A 93 -5.28 4.76 -1.85
C PHE A 93 -6.66 4.10 -1.75
N ALA A 94 -7.46 4.23 -2.82
CA ALA A 94 -8.82 3.72 -2.88
C ALA A 94 -8.86 2.19 -2.74
N ALA A 95 -7.90 1.47 -3.32
CA ALA A 95 -7.80 0.02 -3.20
C ALA A 95 -7.60 -0.44 -1.75
N ILE A 96 -6.71 0.22 -1.00
CA ILE A 96 -6.46 -0.14 0.41
C ILE A 96 -7.62 0.29 1.32
N VAL A 97 -8.21 1.46 1.08
CA VAL A 97 -9.41 1.87 1.84
C VAL A 97 -10.56 0.89 1.58
N ALA A 98 -10.82 0.58 0.31
CA ALA A 98 -11.87 -0.37 -0.07
C ALA A 98 -11.63 -1.76 0.53
N LEU A 99 -10.38 -2.25 0.54
CA LEU A 99 -10.03 -3.52 1.20
C LEU A 99 -10.53 -3.55 2.65
N HIS A 100 -10.22 -2.51 3.44
CA HIS A 100 -10.64 -2.45 4.84
C HIS A 100 -12.15 -2.31 5.02
N LEU A 101 -12.81 -1.49 4.20
CA LEU A 101 -14.27 -1.32 4.25
C LEU A 101 -15.00 -2.60 3.87
N ILE A 102 -14.54 -3.30 2.84
CA ILE A 102 -15.10 -4.60 2.41
C ILE A 102 -14.88 -5.65 3.49
N MET A 103 -13.67 -5.74 4.06
CA MET A 103 -13.40 -6.65 5.17
C MET A 103 -14.33 -6.38 6.36
N HIS A 104 -14.54 -5.11 6.72
CA HIS A 104 -15.46 -4.75 7.80
C HIS A 104 -16.90 -5.15 7.49
N ALA A 105 -17.36 -4.88 6.27
CA ALA A 105 -18.72 -5.24 5.82
C ALA A 105 -18.96 -6.76 5.79
N LEU A 106 -17.95 -7.56 5.44
CA LEU A 106 -18.06 -9.01 5.34
C LEU A 106 -17.89 -9.73 6.69
N LEU A 107 -16.99 -9.26 7.55
CA LEU A 107 -16.62 -9.94 8.80
C LEU A 107 -17.35 -9.38 10.03
N GLY A 108 -18.00 -8.22 9.90
CA GLY A 108 -18.61 -7.50 11.04
C GLY A 108 -17.59 -6.90 12.00
N VAL A 109 -16.29 -7.10 11.77
CA VAL A 109 -15.18 -6.61 12.59
C VAL A 109 -14.07 -6.04 11.71
N TYR A 110 -13.29 -5.10 12.26
CA TYR A 110 -12.07 -4.65 11.60
C TYR A 110 -10.98 -5.71 11.76
N GLY A 111 -10.63 -6.39 10.66
CA GLY A 111 -9.55 -7.39 10.65
C GLY A 111 -8.16 -6.81 10.93
N ILE A 112 -7.98 -5.50 10.75
CA ILE A 112 -6.74 -4.78 11.05
C ILE A 112 -7.02 -3.67 12.07
N ALA A 113 -6.34 -3.72 13.22
CA ALA A 113 -6.60 -2.82 14.36
C ALA A 113 -6.46 -1.33 14.00
N ALA A 114 -5.46 -0.97 13.19
CA ALA A 114 -5.25 0.43 12.77
C ALA A 114 -6.47 1.02 12.03
N ALA A 115 -7.21 0.21 11.27
CA ALA A 115 -8.29 0.71 10.42
C ALA A 115 -9.59 1.03 11.17
N ARG A 116 -9.64 0.80 12.50
CA ARG A 116 -10.82 1.06 13.35
C ARG A 116 -11.12 2.55 13.51
N THR A 117 -10.14 3.41 13.30
CA THR A 117 -10.27 4.86 13.42
C THR A 117 -10.10 5.52 12.06
N LEU A 118 -10.73 6.67 11.85
CA LEU A 118 -10.55 7.42 10.60
C LEU A 118 -9.08 7.78 10.32
N PRO A 119 -8.29 8.29 11.28
CA PRO A 119 -6.87 8.57 11.05
C PRO A 119 -6.07 7.32 10.65
N GLY A 120 -6.34 6.18 11.29
CA GLY A 120 -5.66 4.94 10.96
C GLY A 120 -6.07 4.38 9.59
N LEU A 121 -7.35 4.47 9.22
CA LEU A 121 -7.82 4.12 7.87
C LEU A 121 -7.19 5.01 6.79
N LEU A 122 -7.10 6.32 7.03
CA LEU A 122 -6.40 7.24 6.14
C LEU A 122 -4.91 6.90 6.04
N GLY A 123 -4.26 6.54 7.15
CA GLY A 123 -2.88 6.06 7.16
C GLY A 123 -2.66 4.82 6.29
N GLN A 124 -3.57 3.84 6.38
CA GLN A 124 -3.56 2.66 5.50
C GLN A 124 -3.75 3.06 4.03
N GLY A 125 -4.69 3.96 3.75
CA GLY A 125 -4.86 4.53 2.41
C GLY A 125 -3.59 5.20 1.88
N LEU A 126 -2.89 5.98 2.72
CA LEU A 126 -1.61 6.62 2.34
C LEU A 126 -0.52 5.60 2.01
N ALA A 127 -0.43 4.49 2.76
CA ALA A 127 0.46 3.38 2.41
C ALA A 127 0.13 2.82 1.02
N GLY A 128 -1.17 2.65 0.71
CA GLY A 128 -1.64 2.31 -0.63
C GLY A 128 -1.26 3.34 -1.70
N ALA A 129 -1.39 4.64 -1.39
CA ALA A 129 -1.05 5.73 -2.30
C ALA A 129 0.44 5.74 -2.67
N VAL A 130 1.31 5.46 -1.70
CA VAL A 130 2.74 5.32 -1.91
C VAL A 130 3.03 4.11 -2.80
N GLY A 131 2.39 2.96 -2.56
CA GLY A 131 2.51 1.80 -3.44
C GLY A 131 2.09 2.11 -4.88
N GLY A 132 0.94 2.77 -5.08
CA GLY A 132 0.48 3.20 -6.40
C GLY A 132 1.45 4.16 -7.11
N PHE A 133 2.00 5.12 -6.36
CA PHE A 133 3.07 6.00 -6.85
C PHE A 133 4.31 5.21 -7.29
N CYS A 134 4.78 4.27 -6.46
CA CYS A 134 5.92 3.41 -6.77
C CYS A 134 5.68 2.60 -8.05
N TYR A 135 4.49 2.01 -8.21
CA TYR A 135 4.10 1.31 -9.43
C TYR A 135 4.22 2.22 -10.65
N HIS A 136 3.71 3.45 -10.57
CA HIS A 136 3.79 4.41 -11.66
C HIS A 136 5.25 4.76 -12.04
N ARG A 137 6.11 5.01 -11.05
CA ARG A 137 7.53 5.35 -11.26
C ARG A 137 8.27 4.18 -11.93
N LEU A 138 8.14 2.97 -11.36
CA LEU A 138 8.82 1.77 -11.86
C LEU A 138 8.29 1.33 -13.23
N SER A 139 6.99 1.45 -13.47
CA SER A 139 6.41 1.11 -14.78
C SER A 139 6.79 2.10 -15.88
N ARG A 140 7.35 3.28 -15.58
CA ARG A 140 7.82 4.27 -16.58
C ARG A 140 9.31 4.21 -16.92
N GLY A 141 10.16 3.64 -16.06
CA GLY A 141 11.63 3.74 -16.12
C GLY A 141 12.37 3.11 -17.31
N ASN A 142 11.74 2.87 -18.48
CA ASN A 142 12.38 2.20 -19.62
C ASN A 142 12.03 2.81 -20.99
N ILE A 143 11.72 4.12 -21.04
CA ILE A 143 11.39 4.84 -22.29
C ILE A 143 12.56 5.72 -22.78
N ALA A 144 13.56 6.00 -21.94
CA ALA A 144 14.66 6.93 -22.23
C ALA A 144 15.80 6.36 -23.10
N THR A 145 15.66 5.17 -23.69
CA THR A 145 16.73 4.51 -24.47
C THR A 145 16.39 4.27 -25.94
N ARG A 146 15.38 4.93 -26.49
CA ARG A 146 15.18 4.89 -27.95
C ARG A 146 16.12 5.92 -28.61
N PRO A 147 17.15 5.49 -29.37
CA PRO A 147 17.94 6.43 -30.15
C PRO A 147 17.01 7.17 -31.11
N VAL A 148 17.16 8.49 -31.17
CA VAL A 148 16.53 9.33 -32.19
C VAL A 148 17.10 8.89 -33.55
N PRO A 149 16.27 8.54 -34.54
CA PRO A 149 16.76 8.28 -35.89
C PRO A 149 17.40 9.57 -36.41
N ILE A 150 18.69 9.53 -36.71
CA ILE A 150 19.35 10.59 -37.46
C ILE A 150 18.98 10.31 -38.92
N THR A 151 18.02 11.06 -39.45
CA THR A 151 17.76 11.17 -40.90
C THR A 151 18.15 12.56 -41.34
#